data_AF-A0A7X0T5K7-F1
#
_entry.id   AF-A0A7X0T5K7-F1
#
_cell.length_a   1.000
_cell.length_b   1.000
_cell.length_c   1.000
_cell.angle_alpha   90.00
_cell.angle_beta   90.00
_cell.angle_gamma   90.00
#
_symmetry.space_group_name_H-M   'P 1'
#
loop_
_entity.id
_entity.type
_entity.pdbx_description
1 polymer ?
#
loop_
_entity_poly.entity_id
_entity_poly.type
_entity_poly.pdbx_seq_one_letter_code
_entity_poly.pdbx_strand_id
1 'polypeptide(L)'
;MKTEEELRAEYRRQRQELEEQAEDIHRFQQKGEEISQQTYEAILYQIRQKEEDCTDILAMARREIEQLEANYQADLQEKKREVRIKTEHIEEQFYKELQQLERNK
;
A
#
# COMPACT_ATOMS: atom_id res chain seq x y z
N MET A 1 -32.60 13.72 -9.60
CA MET A 1 -31.39 14.54 -9.34
C MET A 1 -31.04 14.29 -7.89
N LYS A 2 -29.81 13.89 -7.56
CA LYS A 2 -29.42 13.66 -6.16
C LYS A 2 -29.52 14.97 -5.39
N THR A 3 -29.93 14.92 -4.13
CA THR A 3 -29.87 16.08 -3.22
C THR A 3 -28.43 16.32 -2.79
N GLU A 4 -28.14 17.53 -2.28
CA GLU A 4 -26.81 17.85 -1.74
C GLU A 4 -26.43 16.92 -0.57
N GLU A 5 -27.40 16.54 0.27
CA GLU A 5 -27.17 15.63 1.39
C GLU A 5 -26.81 14.21 0.91
N GLU A 6 -27.50 13.70 -0.10
CA GLU A 6 -27.19 12.41 -0.73
C GLU A 6 -25.78 12.42 -1.34
N LEU A 7 -25.41 13.52 -2.01
CA LEU A 7 -24.09 13.70 -2.61
C LEU A 7 -22.97 13.66 -1.56
N ARG A 8 -23.16 14.39 -0.46
CA ARG A 8 -22.21 14.42 0.67
C ARG A 8 -22.14 13.09 1.41
N ALA A 9 -23.24 12.36 1.51
CA ALA A 9 -23.27 11.03 2.13
C ALA A 9 -22.49 10.02 1.29
N GLU A 10 -22.69 10.00 -0.02
CA GLU A 10 -21.97 9.11 -0.93
C GLU A 10 -20.48 9.40 -0.97
N TYR A 11 -20.10 10.69 -1.10
CA TYR A 11 -18.70 11.09 -1.06
C TYR A 11 -18.01 10.64 0.22
N ARG A 12 -18.65 10.85 1.39
CA ARG A 12 -18.10 10.40 2.68
C ARG A 12 -17.90 8.89 2.73
N ARG A 13 -18.87 8.11 2.23
CA ARG A 13 -18.76 6.65 2.19
C ARG A 13 -17.59 6.21 1.32
N GLN A 14 -17.49 6.74 0.10
CA GLN A 14 -16.40 6.43 -0.82
C GLN A 14 -15.04 6.86 -0.26
N ARG A 15 -14.98 8.01 0.43
CA ARG A 15 -13.76 8.50 1.07
C ARG A 15 -13.30 7.55 2.17
N GLN A 16 -14.22 7.13 3.03
CA GLN A 16 -13.94 6.18 4.11
C GLN A 16 -13.45 4.83 3.55
N GLU A 17 -14.10 4.28 2.52
CA GLU A 17 -13.68 3.02 1.89
C GLU A 17 -12.23 3.11 1.35
N LEU A 18 -11.82 4.27 0.81
CA LEU A 18 -10.45 4.49 0.32
C LEU A 18 -9.44 4.73 1.47
N GLU A 19 -9.87 5.35 2.57
CA GLU A 19 -9.04 5.49 3.77
C GLU A 19 -8.74 4.13 4.40
N GLU A 20 -9.75 3.27 4.52
CA GLU A 20 -9.58 1.88 4.99
C GLU A 20 -8.61 1.10 4.09
N GLN A 21 -8.71 1.24 2.76
CA GLN A 21 -7.75 0.65 1.83
C GLN A 21 -6.32 1.18 2.02
N ALA A 22 -6.16 2.48 2.29
CA ALA A 22 -4.86 3.07 2.55
C ALA A 22 -4.24 2.55 3.86
N GLU A 23 -5.06 2.39 4.90
CA GLU A 23 -4.64 1.78 6.17
C GLU A 23 -4.23 0.31 5.99
N ASP A 24 -4.98 -0.47 5.21
CA ASP A 24 -4.64 -1.85 4.87
C ASP A 24 -3.29 -1.95 4.16
N ILE A 25 -3.05 -1.09 3.18
CA ILE A 25 -1.75 -1.01 2.49
C ILE A 25 -0.63 -0.69 3.48
N HIS A 26 -0.86 0.24 4.41
CA HIS A 26 0.12 0.59 5.43
C HIS A 26 0.42 -0.57 6.38
N ARG A 27 -0.62 -1.27 6.88
CA ARG A 27 -0.45 -2.48 7.71
C ARG A 27 0.31 -3.58 6.97
N PHE A 28 -0.01 -3.78 5.70
CA PHE A 28 0.65 -4.77 4.86
C PHE A 28 2.14 -4.42 4.68
N GLN A 29 2.47 -3.15 4.42
CA GLN A 29 3.85 -2.67 4.36
C GLN A 29 4.63 -3.02 5.63
N GLN A 30 4.11 -2.66 6.80
CA GLN A 30 4.76 -2.92 8.09
C GLN A 30 5.02 -4.42 8.30
N LYS A 31 4.04 -5.26 7.96
CA LYS A 31 4.17 -6.71 8.05
C LYS A 31 5.23 -7.25 7.09
N GLY A 32 5.31 -6.71 5.89
CA GLY A 32 6.35 -7.08 4.91
C GLY A 32 7.76 -6.76 5.42
N GLU A 33 7.95 -5.57 5.99
CA GLU A 33 9.22 -5.15 6.61
C GLU A 33 9.61 -6.08 7.78
N GLU A 34 8.65 -6.41 8.65
CA GLU A 34 8.87 -7.35 9.76
C GLU A 34 9.29 -8.74 9.28
N ILE A 35 8.57 -9.31 8.30
CA ILE A 35 8.87 -10.64 7.76
C ILE A 35 10.25 -10.68 7.12
N SER A 36 10.62 -9.62 6.36
CA SER A 36 11.93 -9.55 5.74
C SER A 36 13.04 -9.54 6.81
N GLN A 37 12.91 -8.70 7.83
CA GLN A 37 13.87 -8.64 8.93
C GLN A 37 13.99 -10.00 9.65
N GLN A 38 12.86 -10.62 9.99
CA GLN A 38 12.84 -11.95 10.63
C GLN A 38 13.52 -13.02 9.76
N THR A 39 13.34 -12.95 8.43
CA THR A 39 13.95 -13.88 7.48
C THR A 39 15.47 -13.70 7.44
N TYR A 40 15.95 -12.46 7.38
CA TYR A 40 17.39 -12.17 7.45
C TYR A 40 18.02 -12.67 8.76
N GLU A 41 17.37 -12.40 9.89
CA GLU A 41 17.85 -12.86 11.21
C GLU A 41 17.90 -14.39 11.30
N ALA A 42 16.88 -15.08 10.78
CA ALA A 42 16.83 -16.54 10.76
C ALA A 42 17.96 -17.15 9.91
N ILE A 43 18.23 -16.58 8.73
CA ILE A 43 19.33 -17.03 7.85
C ILE A 43 20.68 -16.84 8.55
N LEU A 44 20.91 -15.67 9.15
CA LEU A 44 22.15 -15.39 9.89
C LEU A 44 22.34 -16.35 11.07
N TYR A 45 21.26 -16.64 11.80
CA TYR A 45 21.29 -17.58 12.92
C TYR A 45 21.67 -19.00 12.47
N GLN A 46 21.02 -19.52 11.42
CA GLN A 46 21.29 -20.86 10.90
C GLN A 46 22.73 -21.01 10.39
N ILE A 47 23.28 -19.96 9.79
CA ILE A 47 24.62 -19.99 9.23
C ILE A 47 25.69 -19.88 10.31
N ARG A 48 25.48 -19.09 11.37
CA ARG A 48 26.38 -19.05 12.53
C ARG A 48 26.54 -20.39 13.24
N GLN A 49 25.57 -21.29 13.12
CA GLN A 49 25.65 -22.64 13.68
C GLN A 49 26.54 -23.59 12.85
N LYS A 50 26.95 -23.20 11.65
CA LYS A 50 27.85 -23.99 10.80
C LYS A 50 29.29 -23.53 11.00
N GLU A 51 30.22 -24.47 11.15
CA GLU A 51 31.66 -24.18 11.27
C GLU A 51 32.35 -23.90 9.91
N GLU A 52 31.57 -23.73 8.84
CA GLU A 52 32.05 -23.56 7.46
C GLU A 52 31.90 -22.11 6.95
N ASP A 53 32.82 -21.69 6.07
CA ASP A 53 32.72 -20.41 5.37
C ASP A 53 31.52 -20.41 4.40
N CYS A 54 30.47 -19.68 4.78
CA CYS A 54 29.22 -19.57 4.03
C CYS A 54 29.07 -18.21 3.32
N THR A 55 30.16 -17.46 3.11
CA THR A 55 30.11 -16.06 2.63
C THR A 55 29.38 -15.92 1.29
N ASP A 56 29.65 -16.80 0.33
CA ASP A 56 28.99 -16.76 -0.99
C ASP A 56 27.50 -17.09 -0.92
N ILE A 57 27.14 -18.07 -0.07
CA ILE A 57 25.74 -18.47 0.16
C ILE A 57 24.96 -17.31 0.80
N LEU A 58 25.56 -16.61 1.76
CA LEU A 58 24.98 -15.40 2.37
C LEU A 58 24.77 -14.29 1.35
N ALA A 59 25.75 -14.06 0.48
CA ALA A 59 25.65 -13.05 -0.56
C ALA A 59 24.52 -13.37 -1.56
N MET A 60 24.35 -14.64 -1.93
CA MET A 60 23.26 -15.09 -2.79
C MET A 60 21.90 -14.92 -2.12
N ALA A 61 21.74 -15.43 -0.89
CA ALA A 61 20.48 -15.32 -0.14
C ALA A 61 20.08 -13.85 0.06
N ARG A 62 21.05 -12.98 0.37
CA ARG A 62 20.81 -11.54 0.49
C ARG A 62 20.30 -10.93 -0.81
N ARG A 63 20.91 -11.24 -1.95
CA ARG A 63 20.46 -10.73 -3.26
C ARG A 63 19.04 -11.19 -3.60
N GLU A 64 18.70 -12.44 -3.29
CA GLU A 64 17.35 -12.96 -3.54
C GLU A 64 16.32 -12.23 -2.68
N ILE A 65 16.60 -11.99 -1.41
CA ILE A 65 15.69 -11.23 -0.53
C ILE A 65 15.57 -9.78 -1.01
N GLU A 66 16.68 -9.11 -1.32
CA GLU A 66 16.66 -7.74 -1.86
C GLU A 66 15.82 -7.64 -3.15
N GLN A 67 15.87 -8.66 -4.01
CA GLN A 67 15.04 -8.72 -5.22
C GLN A 67 13.56 -8.92 -4.91
N LEU A 68 13.22 -9.79 -3.95
CA LEU A 68 11.85 -9.99 -3.51
C LEU A 68 11.29 -8.72 -2.85
N GLU A 69 12.08 -8.04 -2.02
CA GLU A 69 11.72 -6.76 -1.40
C GLU A 69 11.48 -5.67 -2.46
N ALA A 70 12.32 -5.60 -3.49
CA ALA A 70 12.15 -4.62 -4.57
C ALA A 70 10.85 -4.86 -5.36
N ASN A 71 10.54 -6.11 -5.71
CA ASN A 71 9.29 -6.45 -6.40
C ASN A 71 8.09 -6.12 -5.51
N TYR A 72 8.15 -6.51 -4.24
CA TYR A 72 7.11 -6.21 -3.25
C TYR A 72 6.86 -4.70 -3.09
N GLN A 73 7.93 -3.91 -2.99
CA GLN A 73 7.83 -2.46 -2.90
C GLN A 73 7.23 -1.86 -4.17
N ALA A 74 7.57 -2.38 -5.35
CA ALA A 74 6.99 -1.92 -6.62
C ALA A 74 5.47 -2.13 -6.64
N ASP A 75 5.00 -3.33 -6.28
CA ASP A 75 3.58 -3.66 -6.21
C ASP A 75 2.84 -2.77 -5.19
N LEU A 76 3.46 -2.53 -4.03
CA LEU A 76 2.92 -1.66 -2.99
C LEU A 76 2.77 -0.22 -3.50
N GLN A 77 3.76 0.30 -4.22
CA GLN A 77 3.72 1.65 -4.79
C GLN A 77 2.63 1.77 -5.87
N GLU A 78 2.44 0.74 -6.68
CA GLU A 78 1.34 0.70 -7.64
C GLU A 78 -0.01 0.79 -6.92
N LYS A 79 -0.22 0.02 -5.85
CA LYS A 79 -1.46 0.06 -5.07
C LYS A 79 -1.69 1.40 -4.37
N LYS A 80 -0.65 2.00 -3.80
CA LYS A 80 -0.74 3.36 -3.24
C LYS A 80 -1.16 4.37 -4.31
N ARG A 81 -0.60 4.25 -5.52
CA ARG A 81 -0.94 5.12 -6.64
C ARG A 81 -2.39 4.94 -7.08
N GLU A 82 -2.88 3.70 -7.18
CA GLU A 82 -4.27 3.41 -7.51
C GLU A 82 -5.25 4.08 -6.51
N VAL A 83 -5.02 3.93 -5.20
CA VAL A 83 -5.87 4.54 -4.16
C VAL A 83 -5.83 6.06 -4.24
N ARG A 84 -4.66 6.65 -4.51
CA ARG A 84 -4.51 8.09 -4.69
C ARG A 84 -5.30 8.59 -5.90
N ILE A 85 -5.18 7.94 -7.05
CA ILE A 85 -5.91 8.33 -8.27
C ILE A 85 -7.43 8.23 -8.03
N LYS A 86 -7.89 7.17 -7.37
CA LYS A 86 -9.32 7.02 -7.02
C LYS A 86 -9.78 8.14 -6.08
N THR A 87 -8.96 8.50 -5.10
CA THR A 87 -9.22 9.61 -4.18
C THR A 87 -9.39 10.93 -4.93
N GLU A 88 -8.42 11.28 -5.78
CA GLU A 88 -8.45 12.50 -6.58
C GLU A 88 -9.71 12.52 -7.49
N HIS A 89 -10.06 11.37 -8.07
CA HIS A 89 -11.24 11.23 -8.92
C HIS A 89 -12.55 11.47 -8.17
N ILE A 90 -12.74 10.86 -6.99
CA ILE A 90 -13.99 11.05 -6.21
C ILE A 90 -14.12 12.49 -5.72
N GLU A 91 -13.02 13.16 -5.37
CA GLU A 91 -13.00 14.56 -4.96
C GLU A 91 -13.42 15.45 -6.14
N GLU A 92 -12.81 15.27 -7.31
CA GLU A 92 -13.19 16.01 -8.52
C GLU A 92 -14.65 15.80 -8.92
N GLN A 93 -15.14 14.55 -8.87
CA GLN A 93 -16.53 14.23 -9.20
C GLN A 93 -17.49 14.92 -8.22
N PHE A 94 -17.22 14.82 -6.92
CA PHE A 94 -18.03 15.47 -5.88
C PHE A 94 -18.12 16.98 -6.11
N TYR A 95 -17.01 17.67 -6.38
CA TYR A 95 -17.02 19.11 -6.65
C TYR A 95 -17.77 19.48 -7.94
N LYS A 96 -17.61 18.69 -9.01
CA LYS A 96 -18.33 18.91 -10.28
C LYS A 96 -19.85 18.79 -10.07
N GLU A 97 -20.29 17.74 -9.39
CA GLU A 97 -21.70 17.50 -9.12
C GLU A 97 -22.30 18.57 -8.18
N LEU A 98 -21.55 18.99 -7.16
CA LEU A 98 -21.96 20.07 -6.26
C LEU A 98 -22.16 21.40 -7.00
N GLN A 99 -21.20 21.78 -7.85
CA GLN A 99 -21.32 23.00 -8.68
C GLN A 99 -22.52 22.94 -9.64
N GLN A 100 -22.81 21.77 -10.21
CA GLN A 100 -23.98 21.59 -11.08
C GLN A 100 -25.29 21.75 -10.30
N LEU A 101 -25.37 21.23 -9.08
CA LEU A 101 -26.51 21.43 -8.20
C LEU A 101 -26.71 22.91 -7.86
N GLU A 102 -25.63 23.64 -7.53
CA GLU A 102 -25.69 25.07 -7.20
C GLU A 102 -26.12 25.93 -8.39
N ARG A 103 -25.69 25.59 -9.61
CA ARG A 103 -26.06 26.32 -10.84
C ARG A 103 -27.50 26.07 -11.30
N ASN A 104 -28.09 24.95 -10.90
CA ASN A 104 -29.44 24.54 -11.26
C ASN A 104 -30.48 24.89 -10.16
N LYS A 105 -30.05 25.49 -9.05
CA LYS A 105 -30.91 26.11 -8.03
C LYS A 105 -31.29 27.52 -8.47
#